data_AF-A0A2V9NZG3-F1
#
_entry.id   AF-A0A2V9NZG3-F1
#
_cell.length_a   1.000
_cell.length_b   1.000
_cell.length_c   1.000
_cell.angle_alpha   90.00
_cell.angle_beta   90.00
_cell.angle_gamma   90.00
#
_symmetry.space_group_name_H-M   'P 1'
#
loop_
_entity.id
_entity.type
_entity.pdbx_description
1 polymer ?
#
loop_
_entity_poly.entity_id
_entity_poly.type
_entity_poly.pdbx_seq_one_letter_code
_entity_poly.pdbx_strand_id
1 'polypeptide(L)' 'VDCSQAPAAVVTIASEGTVLKLRAPDYKSLLLIGANDFSCDWRDRAVTVNYKPGGVSDGDLVSLEVR' A
#
# COMPACT_ATOMS: atom_id res chain seq x y z
N VAL A 1 -2.18 -3.54 7.05
CA VAL A 1 -2.10 -4.08 5.68
C VAL A 1 -2.87 -5.39 5.63
N ASP A 2 -3.56 -5.74 4.54
CA ASP A 2 -4.23 -7.04 4.37
C ASP A 2 -3.46 -7.90 3.34
N CYS A 3 -2.96 -9.05 3.78
CA CYS A 3 -2.22 -10.02 2.95
C CYS A 3 -2.92 -11.38 2.87
N SER A 4 -4.24 -11.43 3.10
CA SER A 4 -5.01 -12.68 3.11
C SER A 4 -4.93 -13.48 1.80
N GLN A 5 -4.52 -12.84 0.70
CA GLN A 5 -4.37 -13.45 -0.62
C GLN A 5 -2.93 -13.35 -1.16
N ALA A 6 -1.94 -13.75 -0.37
CA ALA A 6 -0.54 -13.67 -0.76
C ALA A 6 -0.25 -14.32 -2.14
N PRO A 7 0.60 -13.70 -2.99
CA PRO A 7 1.42 -12.52 -2.72
C PRO A 7 0.70 -11.18 -2.96
N ALA A 8 -0.62 -11.18 -3.17
CA ALA A 8 -1.39 -9.94 -3.25
C ALA A 8 -1.63 -9.36 -1.85
N ALA A 9 -1.63 -8.03 -1.77
CA ALA A 9 -2.00 -7.29 -0.58
C ALA A 9 -2.89 -6.09 -0.91
N VAL A 10 -3.70 -5.68 0.07
CA VAL A 10 -4.42 -4.41 0.06
C VAL A 10 -3.86 -3.53 1.18
N VAL A 11 -3.35 -2.36 0.79
CA VAL A 11 -2.86 -1.34 1.70
C VAL A 11 -3.97 -0.30 1.87
N THR A 12 -4.39 -0.10 3.12
CA THR A 12 -5.34 0.96 3.47
C THR A 12 -4.55 2.20 3.86
N ILE A 13 -4.77 3.31 3.15
CA ILE A 13 -4.16 4.61 3.43
C ILE A 13 -5.24 5.53 3.96
N ALA A 14 -5.03 6.09 5.15
CA ALA A 14 -5.88 7.12 5.71
C ALA A 14 -5.14 8.47 5.67
N SER A 15 -5.74 9.49 5.08
CA SER A 15 -5.20 10.85 5.03
C SER A 15 -6.34 11.86 5.08
N GLU A 16 -6.35 12.71 6.11
CA GLU A 16 -7.27 13.87 6.25
C GLU A 16 -8.71 13.62 5.76
N GLY A 17 -9.38 12.62 6.34
CA GLY A 17 -10.78 12.30 6.01
C GLY A 17 -10.98 11.44 4.75
N THR A 18 -9.91 11.15 4.02
CA THR A 18 -9.91 10.24 2.87
C THR A 18 -9.35 8.88 3.27
N VAL A 19 -10.00 7.81 2.82
CA VAL A 19 -9.50 6.43 2.95
C VAL A 19 -9.36 5.84 1.55
N LEU A 20 -8.14 5.41 1.20
CA LEU A 20 -7.84 4.72 -0.05
C LEU A 20 -7.52 3.25 0.23
N LYS A 21 -8.05 2.36 -0.61
CA LYS A 21 -7.68 0.93 -0.64
C LYS A 21 -6.86 0.65 -1.90
N LEU A 22 -5.56 0.52 -1.74
CA LEU A 22 -4.62 0.34 -2.84
C LEU A 22 -4.17 -1.12 -2.93
N ARG A 23 -4.28 -1.71 -4.12
CA ARG A 23 -3.90 -3.10 -4.38
C ARG A 23 -2.43 -3.19 -4.76
N ALA A 24 -1.70 -4.11 -4.15
CA ALA A 24 -0.38 -4.56 -4.58
C ALA A 24 -0.53 -6.02 -5.03
N PRO A 25 -0.65 -6.31 -6.35
CA PRO A 25 -0.87 -7.67 -6.84
C PRO A 25 0.25 -8.65 -6.46
N ASP A 26 1.47 -8.13 -6.32
CA ASP A 26 2.61 -8.84 -5.76
C ASP A 26 3.42 -7.88 -4.88
N TYR A 27 3.21 -7.93 -3.56
CA TYR A 27 3.91 -7.05 -2.63
C TYR A 27 5.41 -7.38 -2.51
N LYS A 28 5.86 -8.54 -3.00
CA LYS A 28 7.29 -8.92 -3.00
C LYS A 28 8.07 -8.22 -4.11
N SER A 29 7.38 -7.77 -5.14
CA SER A 29 7.94 -7.03 -6.28
C SER A 29 7.67 -5.53 -6.20
N LEU A 30 7.04 -5.05 -5.12
CA LEU A 30 6.70 -3.64 -4.93
C LEU A 30 7.97 -2.80 -4.67
N LEU A 31 8.09 -1.66 -5.34
CA LEU A 31 9.16 -0.71 -5.05
C LEU A 31 8.93 -0.06 -3.67
N LEU A 32 9.88 -0.31 -2.76
CA LEU A 32 9.91 0.25 -1.42
C LEU A 32 11.02 1.29 -1.27
N ILE A 33 10.74 2.32 -0.50
CA ILE A 33 11.69 3.36 -0.11
C ILE A 33 11.64 3.48 1.42
N GLY A 34 12.80 3.50 2.07
CA GLY A 34 12.88 3.60 3.55
C GLY A 34 12.58 2.30 4.30
N ALA A 35 12.28 1.21 3.60
CA ALA A 35 12.13 -0.14 4.17
C ALA A 35 12.79 -1.18 3.26
N ASN A 36 13.38 -2.22 3.85
CA ASN A 36 13.99 -3.33 3.10
C ASN A 36 12.93 -4.32 2.60
N ASP A 37 11.91 -4.58 3.42
CA ASP A 37 10.91 -5.61 3.18
C ASP A 37 9.51 -5.06 3.39
N PHE A 38 8.56 -5.53 2.58
CA PHE A 38 7.14 -5.25 2.79
C PHE A 38 6.64 -6.06 3.98
N SER A 39 5.91 -5.44 4.90
CA SER A 39 5.33 -6.13 6.06
C SER A 39 3.80 -6.04 6.09
N CYS A 40 3.18 -7.21 6.21
CA CYS A 40 1.75 -7.34 6.47
C CYS A 40 1.35 -6.84 7.88
N ASP A 41 2.32 -6.77 8.79
CA ASP A 41 2.12 -6.29 10.16
C ASP A 41 2.12 -4.77 10.27
N TRP A 42 2.44 -4.04 9.19
CA TRP A 42 2.40 -2.59 9.19
C TRP A 42 0.99 -2.07 9.50
N ARG A 43 0.96 -1.21 10.53
CA ARG A 43 -0.18 -0.46 11.03
C ARG A 43 0.30 0.94 11.41
N ASP A 44 -0.51 1.95 11.11
CA ASP A 44 -0.31 3.35 11.52
C ASP A 44 1.09 3.92 11.21
N ARG A 45 1.63 3.58 10.04
CA ARG A 45 2.90 4.12 9.53
C ARG A 45 2.65 5.39 8.73
N ALA A 46 3.51 6.39 8.92
CA ALA A 46 3.60 7.53 8.03
C ALA A 46 4.20 7.08 6.70
N VAL A 47 3.48 7.31 5.60
CA VAL A 47 3.87 6.83 4.27
C VAL A 47 3.59 7.84 3.19
N THR A 48 4.37 7.76 2.11
CA THR A 48 4.05 8.39 0.82
C THR A 48 3.74 7.29 -0.19
N VAL A 49 2.68 7.44 -0.96
CA VAL A 49 2.26 6.43 -1.95
C VAL A 49 2.17 7.04 -3.34
N ASN A 50 2.66 6.30 -4.34
CA ASN A 50 2.30 6.53 -5.74
C ASN A 50 1.37 5.41 -6.17
N TYR A 51 0.29 5.76 -6.86
CA TYR A 51 -0.72 4.79 -7.28
C TYR A 51 -1.37 5.18 -8.60
N LYS A 52 -1.88 4.18 -9.31
CA LYS A 52 -2.74 4.37 -10.47
C LYS A 52 -4.21 4.33 -9.99
N PRO A 53 -5.00 5.40 -10.19
CA PRO A 53 -6.42 5.38 -9.82
C PRO A 53 -7.18 4.28 -10.57
N GLY A 54 -8.01 3.54 -9.83
CA GLY A 54 -8.97 2.56 -10.40
C GLY A 54 -10.41 3.07 -10.34
N GLY A 55 -10.73 3.86 -9.32
CA GLY A 55 -12.04 4.41 -9.02
C GLY A 55 -11.95 5.54 -7.98
N VAL A 56 -13.03 5.80 -7.24
CA VAL A 56 -13.12 6.96 -6.33
C VAL A 56 -12.21 6.83 -5.10
N SER A 57 -12.03 5.62 -4.57
CA SER A 57 -11.30 5.36 -3.32
C SER A 57 -10.38 4.14 -3.41
N ASP A 58 -10.01 3.75 -4.62
CA ASP A 58 -9.19 2.58 -4.88
C ASP A 58 -8.26 2.76 -6.08
N GLY A 59 -7.30 1.85 -6.19
CA GLY A 59 -6.29 1.89 -7.24
C GLY A 59 -5.24 0.82 -7.04
N ASP A 60 -4.23 0.87 -7.90
CA ASP A 60 -3.10 -0.06 -7.86
C ASP A 60 -1.86 0.68 -7.36
N LEU A 61 -1.24 0.14 -6.31
CA LEU A 61 -0.06 0.70 -5.68
C LEU A 61 1.14 0.51 -6.61
N VAL A 62 1.85 1.61 -6.88
CA VAL A 62 3.03 1.63 -7.76
C VAL A 62 4.31 1.65 -6.92
N SER A 63 4.35 2.49 -5.89
CA SER A 63 5.45 2.50 -4.92
C SER A 63 4.99 2.98 -3.55
N LEU A 64 5.74 2.56 -2.52
CA LEU A 64 5.48 2.88 -1.12
C LEU A 64 6.78 3.35 -0.44
N GLU A 65 6.77 4.59 0.03
CA GLU A 65 7.80 5.12 0.92
C GLU A 65 7.31 5.02 2.36
N VAL A 66 8.11 4.40 3.22
CA VAL A 66 7.85 4.29 4.67
C VAL A 66 8.79 5.23 5.40
N ARG A 67 8.25 6.05 6.31
CA ARG A 67 9.01 6.94 7.20
C ARG A 67 9.14 6.36 8.61
#